data_AF-A0A4Z1DAS3-F1
#
_entry.id   AF-A0A4Z1DAS3-F1
#
_cell.length_a   1.000
_cell.length_b   1.000
_cell.length_c   1.000
_cell.angle_alpha   90.00
_cell.angle_beta   90.00
_cell.angle_gamma   90.00
#
_symmetry.space_group_name_H-M   'P 1'
#
loop_
_entity.id
_entity.type
_entity.pdbx_description
1 polymer ?
#
loop_
_entity_poly.entity_id
_entity_poly.type
_entity_poly.pdbx_seq_one_letter_code
_entity_poly.pdbx_strand_id
1 'polypeptide(L)'
;MYELDSYTGADEDSFLDEEVEQAAAPLHRSPDSNGAGDDEDAEDDNWRAHGEAQQLRINVFKEWRRAAASLHRAQSVLDTFPWLKSWADSPMKLKAEYVASLQKQAARLVSREALLAAARIAAMDTPELPSEEAVFSVLGNPTAVGDQLRSLWRQWRTSIADSWDHPREYDYLTYRLVHKVSSRRKGRDGADPPRTVPRAGPRCSSRT
;
A
#
# COMPACT_ATOMS: atom_id res chain seq x y z
N MET A 1 11.85 -25.12 21.42
CA MET A 1 10.77 -26.14 21.54
C MET A 1 9.38 -25.56 21.27
N TYR A 2 9.09 -24.31 21.65
CA TYR A 2 7.77 -23.69 21.44
C TYR A 2 7.31 -23.53 19.97
N GLU A 3 8.24 -23.41 18.99
CA GLU A 3 7.90 -23.21 17.56
C GLU A 3 7.50 -24.50 16.79
N LEU A 4 7.68 -25.67 17.39
CA LEU A 4 7.30 -26.97 16.81
C LEU A 4 5.99 -27.50 17.38
N ASP A 5 5.66 -27.12 18.62
CA ASP A 5 4.41 -27.49 19.31
C ASP A 5 3.22 -26.63 18.88
N SER A 6 3.44 -25.48 18.26
CA SER A 6 2.35 -24.58 17.85
C SER A 6 1.60 -25.04 16.60
N TYR A 7 1.95 -26.19 16.00
CA TYR A 7 1.38 -26.68 14.74
C TYR A 7 1.05 -28.18 14.84
N THR A 8 0.15 -28.55 15.76
CA THR A 8 -0.31 -29.95 15.93
C THR A 8 -1.68 -30.23 15.33
N GLY A 9 -2.23 -29.34 14.51
CA GLY A 9 -3.49 -29.52 13.80
C GLY A 9 -3.66 -28.45 12.75
N ALA A 10 -4.59 -28.63 11.82
CA ALA A 10 -5.03 -27.55 10.94
C ALA A 10 -5.40 -26.37 11.84
N ASP A 11 -4.60 -25.29 11.83
CA ASP A 11 -4.96 -24.07 12.54
C ASP A 11 -6.36 -23.68 12.03
N GLU A 12 -7.33 -23.60 12.96
CA GLU A 12 -8.72 -23.21 12.72
C GLU A 12 -8.83 -21.84 12.01
N ASP A 13 -7.73 -21.09 11.95
CA ASP A 13 -7.58 -19.80 11.28
C ASP A 13 -7.16 -19.91 9.80
N SER A 14 -7.18 -21.11 9.21
CA SER A 14 -6.86 -21.32 7.80
C SER A 14 -7.99 -20.78 6.90
N PHE A 15 -7.66 -19.88 5.97
CA PHE A 15 -8.61 -19.38 4.97
C PHE A 15 -9.18 -20.53 4.15
N LEU A 16 -10.51 -20.54 4.00
CA LEU A 16 -11.17 -21.57 3.21
C LEU A 16 -10.84 -21.37 1.73
N ASP A 17 -10.55 -22.47 1.03
CA ASP A 17 -10.24 -22.42 -0.40
C ASP A 17 -11.37 -21.77 -1.22
N GLU A 18 -12.62 -21.96 -0.79
CA GLU A 18 -13.81 -21.33 -1.38
C GLU A 18 -13.84 -19.81 -1.15
N GLU A 19 -13.47 -19.33 0.04
CA GLU A 19 -13.40 -17.90 0.34
C GLU A 19 -12.34 -17.21 -0.53
N VAL A 20 -11.18 -17.87 -0.69
CA VAL A 20 -10.10 -17.40 -1.58
C VAL A 20 -10.54 -17.37 -3.04
N GLU A 21 -11.29 -18.39 -3.49
CA GLU A 21 -11.82 -18.44 -4.85
C GLU A 21 -12.85 -17.34 -5.12
N GLN A 22 -13.77 -17.12 -4.18
CA GLN A 22 -14.78 -16.05 -4.28
C GLN A 22 -14.12 -14.66 -4.30
N ALA A 23 -13.09 -14.43 -3.50
CA ALA A 23 -12.35 -13.17 -3.46
C ALA A 23 -11.47 -12.93 -4.70
N ALA A 24 -11.06 -13.97 -5.42
CA ALA A 24 -10.27 -13.80 -6.65
C ALA A 24 -11.09 -13.12 -7.76
N ALA A 25 -12.39 -13.38 -7.84
CA ALA A 25 -13.27 -12.82 -8.88
C ALA A 25 -13.31 -11.27 -8.91
N PRO A 26 -13.59 -10.56 -7.80
CA PRO A 26 -13.59 -9.09 -7.80
C PRO A 26 -12.18 -8.52 -8.01
N LEU A 27 -11.11 -9.17 -7.54
CA LEU A 27 -9.72 -8.72 -7.75
C LEU A 27 -9.26 -8.84 -9.21
N HIS A 28 -9.85 -9.75 -9.99
CA HIS A 28 -9.51 -9.98 -11.39
C HIS A 28 -10.44 -9.26 -12.37
N ARG A 29 -11.52 -8.64 -11.87
CA ARG A 29 -12.48 -7.92 -12.71
C ARG A 29 -11.82 -6.65 -13.25
N SER A 30 -11.74 -6.55 -14.58
CA SER A 30 -11.29 -5.32 -15.24
C SER A 30 -12.37 -4.24 -15.12
N PRO A 31 -12.02 -2.98 -14.77
CA PRO A 31 -12.99 -1.90 -14.65
C PRO A 31 -13.73 -1.61 -15.97
N ASP A 32 -13.15 -1.95 -17.13
CA ASP A 32 -13.78 -1.78 -18.45
C ASP A 32 -14.93 -2.80 -18.70
N SER A 33 -15.07 -3.82 -17.85
CA SER A 33 -16.14 -4.83 -17.95
C SER A 33 -17.49 -4.34 -17.38
N ASN A 34 -17.48 -3.24 -16.62
CA ASN A 34 -18.70 -2.59 -16.18
C ASN A 34 -19.19 -1.72 -17.32
N GLY A 35 -19.93 -2.33 -18.24
CA GLY A 35 -20.75 -1.58 -19.19
C GLY A 35 -21.58 -0.56 -18.43
N ALA A 36 -21.67 0.66 -18.98
CA ALA A 36 -22.35 1.83 -18.44
C ALA A 36 -23.83 1.55 -18.06
N GLY A 37 -24.04 0.86 -16.96
CA GLY A 37 -25.31 0.69 -16.28
C GLY A 37 -25.32 1.65 -15.11
N ASP A 38 -26.17 2.67 -15.22
CA ASP A 38 -26.42 3.75 -14.28
C ASP A 38 -27.15 3.23 -13.02
N ASP A 39 -26.54 2.26 -12.32
CA ASP A 39 -27.10 1.62 -11.12
C ASP A 39 -26.13 1.83 -9.96
N GLU A 40 -26.25 2.98 -9.30
CA GLU A 40 -25.37 3.44 -8.21
C GLU A 40 -25.27 2.41 -7.06
N ASP A 41 -26.33 1.65 -6.80
CA ASP A 41 -26.37 0.59 -5.78
C ASP A 41 -25.48 -0.61 -6.15
N ALA A 42 -25.36 -0.94 -7.44
CA ALA A 42 -24.51 -2.03 -7.92
C ALA A 42 -23.02 -1.65 -7.91
N GLU A 43 -22.71 -0.36 -8.05
CA GLU A 43 -21.34 0.16 -7.91
C GLU A 43 -20.84 0.09 -6.47
N ASP A 44 -21.68 0.45 -5.48
CA ASP A 44 -21.31 0.40 -4.05
C ASP A 44 -21.05 -1.04 -3.56
N ASP A 45 -21.91 -1.98 -3.94
CA ASP A 45 -21.73 -3.41 -3.61
C ASP A 45 -20.45 -3.98 -4.24
N ASN A 46 -20.11 -3.56 -5.47
CA ASN A 46 -18.87 -3.97 -6.13
C ASN A 46 -17.62 -3.41 -5.43
N TRP A 47 -17.66 -2.14 -4.99
CA TRP A 47 -16.57 -1.53 -4.22
C TRP A 47 -16.36 -2.21 -2.88
N ARG A 48 -17.45 -2.53 -2.19
CA ARG A 48 -17.38 -3.27 -0.93
C ARG A 48 -16.77 -4.66 -1.12
N ALA A 49 -17.25 -5.42 -2.10
CA ALA A 49 -16.72 -6.75 -2.42
C ALA A 49 -15.23 -6.71 -2.80
N HIS A 50 -14.80 -5.68 -3.55
CA HIS A 50 -13.39 -5.47 -3.87
C HIS A 50 -12.56 -5.17 -2.62
N GLY A 51 -13.03 -4.28 -1.75
CA GLY A 51 -12.36 -3.96 -0.48
C GLY A 51 -12.22 -5.18 0.45
N GLU A 52 -13.27 -6.00 0.57
CA GLU A 52 -13.24 -7.25 1.34
C GLU A 52 -12.22 -8.24 0.74
N ALA A 53 -12.20 -8.40 -0.59
CA ALA A 53 -11.23 -9.25 -1.26
C ALA A 53 -9.78 -8.73 -1.13
N GLN A 54 -9.57 -7.42 -1.17
CA GLN A 54 -8.27 -6.79 -0.95
C GLN A 54 -7.78 -7.07 0.48
N GLN A 55 -8.67 -6.98 1.46
CA GLN A 55 -8.36 -7.28 2.85
C GLN A 55 -8.02 -8.76 3.04
N LEU A 56 -8.76 -9.68 2.39
CA LEU A 56 -8.45 -11.10 2.40
C LEU A 56 -7.05 -11.37 1.82
N ARG A 57 -6.72 -10.77 0.66
CA ARG A 57 -5.39 -10.88 0.06
C ARG A 57 -4.29 -10.40 1.01
N ILE A 58 -4.48 -9.27 1.69
CA ILE A 58 -3.51 -8.78 2.69
C ILE A 58 -3.31 -9.80 3.81
N ASN A 59 -4.40 -10.39 4.31
CA ASN A 59 -4.37 -11.38 5.39
C ASN A 59 -3.65 -12.66 4.96
N VAL A 60 -4.01 -13.23 3.80
CA VAL A 60 -3.38 -14.43 3.22
C VAL A 60 -1.87 -14.22 3.05
N PHE A 61 -1.44 -13.10 2.46
CA PHE A 61 -0.01 -12.80 2.28
C PHE A 61 0.73 -12.55 3.60
N LYS A 62 0.06 -12.00 4.61
CA LYS A 62 0.64 -11.80 5.95
C LYS A 62 0.87 -13.15 6.63
N GLU A 63 -0.11 -14.05 6.58
CA GLU A 63 0.02 -15.40 7.13
C GLU A 63 1.03 -16.24 6.38
N TRP A 64 1.02 -16.21 5.05
CA TRP A 64 2.03 -16.89 4.24
C TRP A 64 3.45 -16.49 4.63
N ARG A 65 3.73 -15.18 4.75
CA ARG A 65 5.05 -14.68 5.16
C ARG A 65 5.41 -15.09 6.59
N ARG A 66 4.46 -15.08 7.52
CA ARG A 66 4.67 -15.53 8.90
C ARG A 66 5.02 -17.02 8.95
N ALA A 67 4.25 -17.86 8.24
CA ALA A 67 4.48 -19.29 8.15
C ALA A 67 5.85 -19.59 7.50
N ALA A 68 6.19 -18.92 6.40
CA ALA A 68 7.49 -19.07 5.74
C ALA A 68 8.66 -18.66 6.64
N ALA A 69 8.56 -17.52 7.35
CA ALA A 69 9.57 -17.09 8.32
C ALA A 69 9.70 -18.07 9.50
N SER A 70 8.58 -18.63 9.96
CA SER A 70 8.54 -19.65 11.00
C SER A 70 9.20 -20.96 10.55
N LEU A 71 8.98 -21.39 9.29
CA LEU A 71 9.64 -22.55 8.70
C LEU A 71 11.15 -22.32 8.57
N HIS A 72 11.55 -21.14 8.10
CA HIS A 72 12.97 -20.78 7.96
C HIS A 72 13.69 -20.77 9.31
N ARG A 73 13.08 -20.19 10.36
CA ARG A 73 13.64 -20.23 11.72
C ARG A 73 13.79 -21.65 12.25
N ALA A 74 12.79 -22.51 12.04
CA ALA A 74 12.87 -23.92 12.44
C ALA A 74 14.02 -24.64 11.71
N GLN A 75 14.22 -24.39 10.42
CA GLN A 75 15.34 -24.94 9.66
C GLN A 75 16.69 -24.50 10.25
N SER A 76 16.87 -23.22 10.55
CA SER A 76 18.09 -22.69 11.15
C SER A 76 18.42 -23.32 12.51
N VAL A 77 17.40 -23.66 13.31
CA VAL A 77 17.57 -24.41 14.57
C VAL A 77 18.05 -25.84 14.29
N LEU A 78 17.48 -26.54 13.31
CA LEU A 78 17.88 -27.90 12.95
C LEU A 78 19.28 -27.97 12.33
N ASP A 79 19.71 -26.91 11.66
CA ASP A 79 21.08 -26.80 11.16
C ASP A 79 22.08 -26.65 12.31
N THR A 80 21.69 -25.97 13.40
CA THR A 80 22.50 -25.83 14.62
C THR A 80 22.53 -27.11 15.46
N PHE A 81 21.42 -27.87 15.46
CA PHE A 81 21.27 -29.10 16.25
C PHE A 81 20.89 -30.30 15.36
N PRO A 82 21.83 -30.87 14.58
CA PRO A 82 21.51 -31.90 13.59
C PRO A 82 20.93 -33.19 14.18
N TRP A 83 21.21 -33.49 15.45
CA TRP A 83 20.68 -34.65 16.16
C TRP A 83 19.16 -34.58 16.38
N LEU A 84 18.53 -33.41 16.22
CA LEU A 84 17.07 -33.23 16.28
C LEU A 84 16.35 -33.52 14.96
N LYS A 85 17.06 -33.70 13.84
CA LYS A 85 16.44 -33.82 12.50
C LYS A 85 15.43 -34.97 12.43
N SER A 86 15.80 -36.17 12.90
CA SER A 86 14.92 -37.34 12.87
C SER A 86 13.63 -37.14 13.67
N TRP A 87 13.65 -36.30 14.71
CA TRP A 87 12.47 -35.99 15.51
C TRP A 87 11.61 -34.88 14.87
N ALA A 88 12.24 -33.98 14.12
CA ALA A 88 11.59 -32.85 13.48
C ALA A 88 11.09 -33.13 12.04
N ASP A 89 11.46 -34.25 11.43
CA ASP A 89 11.10 -34.56 10.03
C ASP A 89 9.59 -34.46 9.76
N SER A 90 8.77 -35.09 10.61
CA SER A 90 7.30 -35.06 10.45
C SER A 90 6.71 -33.65 10.62
N PRO A 91 6.95 -32.93 11.74
CA PRO A 91 6.41 -31.57 11.90
C PRO A 91 6.96 -30.57 10.87
N MET A 92 8.20 -30.74 10.40
CA MET A 92 8.75 -29.91 9.32
C MET A 92 8.05 -30.12 7.99
N LYS A 93 7.68 -31.37 7.65
CA LYS A 93 6.87 -31.66 6.45
C LYS A 93 5.50 -31.00 6.53
N LEU A 94 4.78 -31.17 7.64
CA LEU A 94 3.47 -30.53 7.84
C LEU A 94 3.56 -29.00 7.70
N LYS A 95 4.59 -28.39 8.30
CA LYS A 95 4.81 -26.94 8.20
C LYS A 95 5.14 -26.50 6.78
N ALA A 96 5.92 -27.27 6.04
CA ALA A 96 6.23 -27.00 4.63
C ALA A 96 4.98 -27.14 3.74
N GLU A 97 4.15 -28.15 3.98
CA GLU A 97 2.86 -28.34 3.30
C GLU A 97 1.91 -27.17 3.57
N TYR A 98 1.83 -26.70 4.81
CA TYR A 98 1.04 -25.53 5.18
C TYR A 98 1.51 -24.25 4.45
N VAL A 99 2.83 -23.98 4.44
CA VAL A 99 3.40 -22.86 3.68
C VAL A 99 3.09 -22.97 2.19
N ALA A 100 3.17 -24.18 1.61
CA ALA A 100 2.84 -24.42 0.21
C ALA A 100 1.34 -24.22 -0.08
N SER A 101 0.46 -24.56 0.85
CA SER A 101 -0.98 -24.29 0.74
C SER A 101 -1.27 -22.79 0.70
N LEU A 102 -0.74 -22.03 1.67
CA LEU A 102 -0.87 -20.58 1.72
C LEU A 102 -0.28 -19.90 0.49
N GLN A 103 0.84 -20.41 -0.04
CA GLN A 103 1.42 -19.91 -1.29
C GLN A 103 0.45 -20.08 -2.47
N LYS A 104 -0.21 -21.23 -2.58
CA LYS A 104 -1.21 -21.49 -3.64
C LYS A 104 -2.41 -20.56 -3.51
N GLN A 105 -2.91 -20.35 -2.29
CA GLN A 105 -4.00 -19.41 -2.02
C GLN A 105 -3.59 -17.97 -2.39
N ALA A 106 -2.41 -17.52 -1.95
CA ALA A 106 -1.86 -16.20 -2.27
C ALA A 106 -1.74 -15.99 -3.79
N ALA A 107 -1.30 -17.01 -4.53
CA ALA A 107 -1.17 -16.94 -5.98
C ALA A 107 -2.52 -16.79 -6.71
N ARG A 108 -3.62 -17.29 -6.15
CA ARG A 108 -4.98 -17.13 -6.72
C ARG A 108 -5.51 -15.72 -6.60
N LEU A 109 -5.02 -14.94 -5.62
CA LEU A 109 -5.47 -13.57 -5.33
C LEU A 109 -4.64 -12.50 -6.07
N VAL A 110 -3.75 -12.91 -6.97
CA VAL A 110 -2.90 -12.00 -7.73
C VAL A 110 -3.10 -12.25 -9.21
N SER A 111 -3.51 -11.20 -9.94
CA SER A 111 -3.64 -11.30 -11.38
C SER A 111 -2.26 -11.27 -12.05
N ARG A 112 -2.06 -12.16 -13.02
CA ARG A 112 -0.84 -12.17 -13.85
C ARG A 112 -0.66 -10.83 -14.57
N GLU A 113 -1.76 -10.19 -14.97
CA GLU A 113 -1.74 -8.90 -15.64
C GLU A 113 -1.24 -7.79 -14.73
N ALA A 114 -1.69 -7.74 -13.46
CA ALA A 114 -1.18 -6.79 -12.48
C ALA A 114 0.32 -7.00 -12.23
N LEU A 115 0.78 -8.25 -12.11
CA LEU A 115 2.21 -8.55 -11.98
C LEU A 115 3.04 -8.05 -13.17
N LEU A 116 2.56 -8.29 -14.39
CA LEU A 116 3.24 -7.84 -15.60
C LEU A 116 3.24 -6.31 -15.69
N ALA A 117 2.16 -5.66 -15.27
CA ALA A 117 2.06 -4.21 -15.26
C ALA A 117 3.00 -3.58 -14.20
N ALA A 118 3.03 -4.13 -12.99
CA ALA A 118 3.95 -3.74 -11.93
C ALA A 118 5.41 -3.93 -12.38
N ALA A 119 5.74 -5.07 -12.98
CA ALA A 119 7.08 -5.35 -13.51
C ALA A 119 7.48 -4.36 -14.63
N ARG A 120 6.56 -4.03 -15.55
CA ARG A 120 6.81 -3.02 -16.59
C ARG A 120 7.07 -1.65 -15.99
N ILE A 121 6.25 -1.20 -15.04
CA ILE A 121 6.41 0.09 -14.37
C ILE A 121 7.70 0.13 -13.54
N ALA A 122 8.06 -0.98 -12.89
CA ALA A 122 9.34 -1.14 -12.21
C ALA A 122 10.52 -1.02 -13.20
N ALA A 123 10.36 -1.39 -14.47
CA ALA A 123 11.39 -1.26 -15.49
C ALA A 123 11.39 0.11 -16.21
N MET A 124 10.39 0.97 -16.00
CA MET A 124 10.33 2.27 -16.66
C MET A 124 11.43 3.22 -16.17
N ASP A 125 12.06 3.88 -17.13
CA ASP A 125 12.94 5.01 -16.87
C ASP A 125 12.18 6.21 -16.32
N THR A 126 12.90 7.15 -15.70
CA THR A 126 12.29 8.40 -15.26
C THR A 126 11.95 9.25 -16.50
N PRO A 127 10.69 9.61 -16.74
CA PRO A 127 10.31 10.38 -17.90
C PRO A 127 10.91 11.79 -17.84
N GLU A 128 11.10 12.40 -19.00
CA GLU A 128 11.35 13.83 -19.08
C GLU A 128 10.08 14.57 -18.66
N LEU A 129 10.17 15.34 -17.57
CA LEU A 129 9.02 16.00 -16.98
C LEU A 129 8.95 17.44 -17.49
N PRO A 130 7.77 17.91 -17.93
CA PRO A 130 7.60 19.23 -18.55
C PRO A 130 7.63 20.38 -17.52
N SER A 131 8.72 20.54 -16.77
CA SER A 131 8.82 21.56 -15.71
C SER A 131 8.85 23.00 -16.21
N GLU A 132 9.13 23.21 -17.50
CA GLU A 132 9.24 24.54 -18.12
C GLU A 132 7.97 24.99 -18.85
N GLU A 133 6.95 24.13 -18.95
CA GLU A 133 5.71 24.50 -19.62
C GLU A 133 4.95 25.57 -18.84
N ALA A 134 4.43 26.56 -19.57
CA ALA A 134 3.71 27.69 -19.00
C ALA A 134 2.52 27.27 -18.13
N VAL A 135 1.92 26.10 -18.37
CA VAL A 135 0.82 25.56 -17.57
C VAL A 135 1.22 25.27 -16.11
N PHE A 136 2.49 24.99 -15.83
CA PHE A 136 2.98 24.74 -14.47
C PHE A 136 3.55 25.99 -13.77
N SER A 137 3.63 27.12 -14.48
CA SER A 137 4.05 28.40 -13.88
C SER A 137 3.17 28.83 -12.69
N VAL A 138 1.89 28.42 -12.70
CA VAL A 138 0.94 28.63 -11.62
C VAL A 138 1.36 27.88 -10.34
N LEU A 139 2.17 26.82 -10.45
CA LEU A 139 2.64 26.03 -9.31
C LEU A 139 3.93 26.56 -8.66
N GLY A 140 4.58 27.56 -9.26
CA GLY A 140 5.74 28.25 -8.71
C GLY A 140 7.01 28.12 -9.57
N ASN A 141 8.17 28.09 -8.92
CA ASN A 141 9.48 28.03 -9.58
C ASN A 141 9.64 26.72 -10.39
N PRO A 142 9.99 26.79 -11.69
CA PRO A 142 10.19 25.61 -12.56
C PRO A 142 11.08 24.52 -11.96
N THR A 143 12.16 24.87 -11.25
CA THR A 143 13.04 23.86 -10.64
C THR A 143 12.35 23.11 -9.50
N ALA A 144 11.59 23.82 -8.65
CA ALA A 144 10.82 23.23 -7.57
C ALA A 144 9.64 22.39 -8.09
N VAL A 145 9.03 22.80 -9.21
CA VAL A 145 8.01 22.01 -9.92
C VAL A 145 8.63 20.73 -10.47
N GLY A 146 9.79 20.80 -11.12
CA GLY A 146 10.50 19.61 -11.62
C GLY A 146 10.85 18.60 -10.52
N ASP A 147 11.32 19.08 -9.36
CA ASP A 147 11.57 18.22 -8.19
C ASP A 147 10.31 17.56 -7.65
N GLN A 148 9.19 18.30 -7.60
CA GLN A 148 7.91 17.75 -7.17
C GLN A 148 7.39 16.70 -8.14
N LEU A 149 7.41 16.98 -9.45
CA LEU A 149 7.01 16.01 -10.48
C LEU A 149 7.87 14.75 -10.41
N ARG A 150 9.19 14.87 -10.21
CA ARG A 150 10.08 13.72 -10.03
C ARG A 150 9.75 12.92 -8.77
N SER A 151 9.46 13.60 -7.67
CA SER A 151 9.04 12.94 -6.43
C SER A 151 7.72 12.21 -6.61
N LEU A 152 6.77 12.79 -7.34
CA LEU A 152 5.47 12.21 -7.62
C LEU A 152 5.60 10.99 -8.52
N TRP A 153 6.39 11.08 -9.59
CA TRP A 153 6.74 9.96 -10.45
C TRP A 153 7.33 8.80 -9.64
N ARG A 154 8.33 9.08 -8.80
CA ARG A 154 8.95 8.04 -7.94
C ARG A 154 7.92 7.43 -6.99
N GLN A 155 7.10 8.24 -6.34
CA GLN A 155 6.09 7.74 -5.41
C GLN A 155 5.05 6.86 -6.12
N TRP A 156 4.57 7.28 -7.28
CA TRP A 156 3.64 6.53 -8.11
C TRP A 156 4.25 5.21 -8.60
N ARG A 157 5.47 5.28 -9.17
CA ARG A 157 6.21 4.12 -9.66
C ARG A 157 6.44 3.11 -8.54
N THR A 158 6.95 3.54 -7.38
CA THR A 158 7.15 2.67 -6.22
C THR A 158 5.83 2.10 -5.72
N SER A 159 4.77 2.92 -5.64
CA SER A 159 3.46 2.45 -5.18
C SER A 159 2.85 1.37 -6.07
N ILE A 160 3.12 1.39 -7.38
CA ILE A 160 2.58 0.39 -8.32
C ILE A 160 3.55 -0.79 -8.47
N ALA A 161 4.85 -0.54 -8.54
CA ALA A 161 5.87 -1.58 -8.63
C ALA A 161 5.87 -2.51 -7.42
N ASP A 162 5.60 -1.97 -6.23
CA ASP A 162 5.54 -2.74 -4.98
C ASP A 162 4.14 -3.29 -4.69
N SER A 163 3.18 -3.10 -5.61
CA SER A 163 1.80 -3.51 -5.41
C SER A 163 1.40 -4.69 -6.29
N TRP A 164 0.37 -5.38 -5.81
CA TRP A 164 -0.35 -6.45 -6.50
C TRP A 164 -1.65 -5.95 -7.13
N ASP A 165 -1.97 -4.67 -6.94
CA ASP A 165 -3.13 -3.97 -7.50
C ASP A 165 -2.88 -3.58 -8.95
N HIS A 166 -3.95 -3.54 -9.74
CA HIS A 166 -3.85 -3.09 -11.11
C HIS A 166 -3.50 -1.58 -11.11
N PRO A 167 -2.58 -1.10 -11.96
CA PRO A 167 -2.21 0.32 -12.03
C PRO A 167 -3.40 1.29 -12.21
N ARG A 168 -4.54 0.79 -12.70
CA ARG A 168 -5.78 1.55 -12.96
C ARG A 168 -6.65 1.71 -11.71
N GLU A 169 -6.48 0.88 -10.70
CA GLU A 169 -7.12 1.04 -9.38
C GLU A 169 -6.52 2.23 -8.60
N TYR A 170 -5.43 2.80 -9.13
CA TYR A 170 -4.78 3.99 -8.60
C TYR A 170 -5.32 5.31 -9.18
N ASP A 171 -6.51 5.34 -9.79
CA ASP A 171 -7.19 6.61 -10.11
C ASP A 171 -7.36 7.51 -8.86
N TYR A 172 -7.36 6.92 -7.66
CA TYR A 172 -7.29 7.64 -6.39
C TYR A 172 -5.95 8.34 -6.12
N LEU A 173 -4.83 7.92 -6.73
CA LEU A 173 -3.58 8.66 -6.67
C LEU A 173 -3.73 10.02 -7.35
N THR A 174 -4.50 10.13 -8.42
CA THR A 174 -4.84 11.41 -9.07
C THR A 174 -5.51 12.36 -8.07
N TYR A 175 -6.47 11.86 -7.28
CA TYR A 175 -7.11 12.63 -6.20
C TYR A 175 -6.09 13.05 -5.12
N ARG A 176 -5.23 12.12 -4.67
CA ARG A 176 -4.19 12.39 -3.66
C ARG A 176 -3.11 13.37 -4.15
N LEU A 177 -2.81 13.34 -5.45
CA LEU A 177 -1.91 14.24 -6.16
C LEU A 177 -2.49 15.66 -6.19
N VAL A 178 -3.72 15.81 -6.67
CA VAL A 178 -4.42 17.10 -6.72
C VAL A 178 -4.53 17.72 -5.32
N HIS A 179 -4.82 16.90 -4.30
CA HIS A 179 -4.99 17.38 -2.93
C HIS A 179 -3.67 17.79 -2.27
N LYS A 180 -2.55 17.10 -2.53
CA LYS A 180 -1.22 17.50 -2.02
C LYS A 180 -0.68 18.76 -2.67
N VAL A 181 -0.94 18.96 -3.97
CA VAL A 181 -0.54 20.17 -4.70
C VAL A 181 -1.39 21.36 -4.27
N SER A 182 -2.70 21.17 -4.02
CA SER A 182 -3.61 22.25 -3.61
C SER A 182 -3.49 22.63 -2.12
N SER A 183 -3.19 21.69 -1.21
CA SER A 183 -3.16 21.98 0.24
C SER A 183 -2.03 22.92 0.66
N ARG A 184 -0.92 22.99 -0.09
CA ARG A 184 0.19 23.90 0.20
C ARG A 184 -0.13 25.38 -0.07
N ARG A 185 -1.23 25.69 -0.77
CA ARG A 185 -1.65 27.07 -1.08
C ARG A 185 -2.60 27.69 -0.06
N LYS A 186 -3.08 26.95 0.94
CA LYS A 186 -4.09 27.45 1.90
C LYS A 186 -3.51 27.95 3.23
N GLY A 187 -2.33 28.56 3.22
CA GLY A 187 -1.72 29.00 4.48
C GLY A 187 -0.42 29.80 4.39
N ARG A 188 -0.30 30.73 3.45
CA ARG A 188 0.66 31.85 3.56
C ARG A 188 0.34 32.84 2.44
N ASP A 189 -0.49 33.83 2.79
CA ASP A 189 -0.57 35.18 2.21
C ASP A 189 -1.85 35.86 2.74
N GLY A 190 -2.01 35.79 4.07
CA GLY A 190 -2.87 36.72 4.81
C GLY A 190 -1.92 37.69 5.50
N ALA A 191 -1.61 38.78 4.80
CA ALA A 191 -0.82 39.88 5.33
C ALA A 191 -1.47 40.44 6.60
N ASP A 192 -0.78 40.31 7.73
CA ASP A 192 -1.10 41.01 8.97
C ASP A 192 -0.53 42.44 8.82
N PRO A 193 -1.34 43.51 8.78
CA PRO A 193 -0.81 44.86 8.71
C PRO A 193 -0.13 45.22 10.05
N PRO A 194 0.94 46.03 10.05
CA PRO A 194 1.65 46.38 11.27
C PRO A 194 0.74 47.21 12.18
N ARG A 195 0.37 46.63 13.34
CA ARG A 195 -0.29 47.35 14.43
C ARG A 195 0.64 48.44 14.97
N THR A 196 0.36 49.68 14.59
CA THR A 196 0.83 50.89 15.29
C THR A 196 0.38 50.86 16.74
N VAL A 197 1.34 50.89 17.67
CA VAL A 197 1.09 51.01 19.11
C VAL A 197 1.01 52.50 19.47
N PRO A 198 -0.05 52.99 20.13
CA PRO A 198 -0.08 54.36 20.61
C PRO A 198 0.78 54.50 21.88
N ARG A 199 1.60 55.55 21.84
CA ARG A 199 2.55 56.00 22.86
C ARG A 199 1.81 56.45 24.13
N ALA A 200 1.96 55.71 25.22
CA ALA A 200 1.47 56.14 26.54
C ALA A 200 2.39 57.23 27.11
N GLY A 201 1.79 58.37 27.50
CA GLY A 201 2.45 59.53 28.10
C GLY A 201 2.93 59.31 29.54
N PRO A 202 3.70 60.27 30.08
CA PRO A 202 4.48 60.10 31.30
C PRO A 202 3.63 60.21 32.57
N ARG A 203 3.90 59.36 33.57
CA ARG A 203 3.39 59.52 34.93
C ARG A 203 4.30 60.47 35.72
N CYS A 204 3.74 61.61 36.12
CA CYS A 204 4.27 62.47 37.17
C CYS A 204 4.29 61.72 38.51
N SER A 205 5.46 61.69 39.16
CA SER A 205 5.58 61.44 40.59
C SER A 205 6.01 62.75 41.26
N SER A 206 5.12 63.31 42.08
CA SER A 206 5.46 64.33 43.06
C SER A 206 4.45 64.28 44.21
N ARG A 207 4.95 63.97 45.41
CA ARG A 207 4.46 64.41 46.74
C ARG A 207 5.64 64.12 47.69
N THR A 208 6.31 65.15 48.22
CA THR A 208 6.01 65.89 49.47
C THR A 208 5.79 64.97 50.65
#